data_AF-T1AT61-F1
#
_entry.id   AF-T1AT61-F1
#
_cell.length_a   1.000
_cell.length_b   1.000
_cell.length_c   1.000
_cell.angle_alpha   90.00
_cell.angle_beta   90.00
_cell.angle_gamma   90.00
#
_symmetry.space_group_name_H-M   'P 1'
#
loop_
_entity.id
_entity.type
_entity.pdbx_description
1 polymer ?
#
loop_
_entity_poly.entity_id
_entity_poly.type
_entity_poly.pdbx_seq_one_letter_code
_entity_poly.pdbx_strand_id
1 'polypeptide(L)'
;MMSTTLITQGQWRALMRRNPSAFPLCGDNCPVDRVSWEDAQVYILRLNAKTGRHYRLPSESEWGYACRAGLARPYCGGDTLDPIAWYGENSANHPHPVATKAPNAWGLYDMSGNLWEWTEDCYQSTRRINQDDQRSVPDNGAAWEGDAAEQDGECLSRVVRGGIDGTMIPTISP
;
A
#
# COMPACT_ATOMS: atom_id res chain seq x y z
N MET A 1 2.33 9.52 -9.88
CA MET A 1 0.91 9.89 -9.65
C MET A 1 0.13 8.64 -9.25
N MET A 2 -0.06 8.38 -7.96
CA MET A 2 -0.53 7.08 -7.43
C MET A 2 -1.88 6.59 -7.99
N SER A 3 -2.08 5.27 -8.04
CA SER A 3 -3.37 4.62 -8.37
C SER A 3 -4.50 5.18 -7.49
N THR A 4 -5.68 5.39 -8.09
CA THR A 4 -6.85 5.96 -7.39
C THR A 4 -7.48 5.02 -6.37
N THR A 5 -7.29 3.71 -6.57
CA THR A 5 -7.78 2.65 -5.69
C THR A 5 -6.68 1.62 -5.46
N LEU A 6 -6.94 0.78 -4.47
CA LEU A 6 -6.33 -0.52 -4.31
C LEU A 6 -6.42 -1.37 -5.61
N ILE A 7 -5.42 -2.22 -5.87
CA ILE A 7 -5.44 -3.15 -7.01
C ILE A 7 -6.49 -4.24 -6.78
N THR A 8 -7.41 -4.40 -7.71
CA THR A 8 -8.53 -5.33 -7.55
C THR A 8 -8.20 -6.77 -7.93
N GLN A 9 -8.98 -7.72 -7.43
CA GLN A 9 -8.91 -9.14 -7.81
C GLN A 9 -9.04 -9.33 -9.32
N GLY A 10 -9.91 -8.56 -9.98
CA GLY A 10 -10.07 -8.57 -11.43
C GLY A 10 -8.81 -8.09 -12.16
N GLN A 11 -8.24 -6.96 -11.73
CA GLN A 11 -6.99 -6.42 -12.29
C GLN A 11 -5.81 -7.38 -12.08
N TRP A 12 -5.70 -7.96 -10.89
CA TRP A 12 -4.69 -8.96 -10.58
C TRP A 12 -4.81 -10.18 -11.49
N ARG A 13 -6.01 -10.77 -11.57
CA ARG A 13 -6.27 -11.98 -12.35
C ARG A 13 -6.02 -11.75 -13.85
N ALA A 14 -6.38 -10.59 -14.38
CA ALA A 14 -6.17 -10.24 -15.78
C ALA A 14 -4.69 -10.23 -16.21
N LEU A 15 -3.77 -10.02 -15.27
CA LEU A 15 -2.33 -9.94 -15.55
C LEU A 15 -1.54 -11.17 -15.02
N MET A 16 -1.90 -11.64 -13.83
CA MET A 16 -1.20 -12.71 -13.13
C MET A 16 -1.77 -14.10 -13.44
N ARG A 17 -2.98 -14.18 -14.00
CA ARG A 17 -3.71 -15.42 -14.34
C ARG A 17 -3.96 -16.36 -13.15
N ARG A 18 -3.89 -15.83 -11.93
CA ARG A 18 -4.25 -16.49 -10.66
C ARG A 18 -4.93 -15.48 -9.75
N ASN A 19 -5.58 -15.94 -8.68
CA ASN A 19 -6.13 -15.09 -7.63
C ASN A 19 -5.75 -15.67 -6.26
N PRO A 20 -4.81 -15.06 -5.51
CA PRO A 20 -4.38 -15.57 -4.20
C PRO A 20 -5.33 -15.22 -3.05
N SER A 21 -6.34 -14.39 -3.32
CA SER A 21 -7.21 -13.80 -2.31
C SER A 21 -7.90 -14.84 -1.42
N ALA A 22 -7.90 -14.60 -0.11
CA ALA A 22 -8.63 -15.33 0.92
C ALA A 22 -10.14 -15.20 0.74
N PHE A 23 -10.59 -14.08 0.16
CA PHE A 23 -11.99 -13.75 -0.08
C PHE A 23 -12.31 -13.71 -1.58
N PRO A 24 -12.19 -14.83 -2.32
CA PRO A 24 -12.39 -14.85 -3.77
C PRO A 24 -13.84 -14.60 -4.17
N LEU A 25 -14.80 -14.82 -3.27
CA LEU A 25 -16.23 -14.57 -3.48
C LEU A 25 -16.63 -13.10 -3.31
N CYS A 26 -15.72 -12.23 -2.86
CA CYS A 26 -15.96 -10.80 -2.75
C CYS A 26 -16.20 -10.15 -4.13
N GLY A 27 -15.62 -10.71 -5.18
CA GLY A 27 -15.82 -10.29 -6.56
C GLY A 27 -14.65 -9.48 -7.14
N ASP A 28 -14.73 -9.19 -8.43
CA ASP A 28 -13.62 -8.61 -9.20
C ASP A 28 -13.26 -7.17 -8.82
N ASN A 29 -14.16 -6.47 -8.13
CA ASN A 29 -13.94 -5.11 -7.64
C ASN A 29 -13.39 -5.08 -6.21
N CYS A 30 -13.29 -6.23 -5.52
CA CYS A 30 -12.61 -6.26 -4.23
C CYS A 30 -11.10 -6.18 -4.45
N PRO A 31 -10.36 -5.61 -3.51
CA PRO A 31 -8.91 -5.60 -3.59
C PRO A 31 -8.36 -7.03 -3.53
N VAL A 32 -7.27 -7.29 -4.25
CA VAL A 32 -6.57 -8.57 -4.18
C VAL A 32 -5.88 -8.67 -2.82
N ASP A 33 -5.98 -9.79 -2.13
CA ASP A 33 -5.31 -10.00 -0.84
C ASP A 33 -4.31 -11.17 -0.89
N ARG A 34 -3.60 -11.43 0.21
CA ARG A 34 -2.57 -12.49 0.32
C ARG A 34 -1.48 -12.40 -0.75
N VAL A 35 -1.05 -11.18 -1.04
CA VAL A 35 0.05 -10.89 -1.97
C VAL A 35 1.31 -10.55 -1.17
N SER A 36 2.41 -11.27 -1.42
CA SER A 36 3.72 -10.89 -0.89
C SER A 36 4.28 -9.68 -1.62
N TRP A 37 5.29 -9.03 -1.03
CA TRP A 37 5.96 -7.90 -1.67
C TRP A 37 6.60 -8.32 -3.01
N GLU A 38 7.16 -9.52 -3.09
CA GLU A 38 7.74 -10.09 -4.32
C GLU A 38 6.67 -10.32 -5.39
N ASP A 39 5.51 -10.84 -4.98
CA ASP A 39 4.37 -10.99 -5.89
C ASP A 39 3.92 -9.63 -6.45
N ALA A 40 3.93 -8.57 -5.63
CA ALA A 40 3.66 -7.20 -6.06
C ALA A 40 4.70 -6.68 -7.07
N GLN A 41 6.00 -6.94 -6.86
CA GLN A 41 7.04 -6.60 -7.82
C GLN A 41 6.87 -7.34 -9.15
N VAL A 42 6.51 -8.63 -9.13
CA VAL A 42 6.21 -9.39 -10.36
C VAL A 42 5.00 -8.83 -11.09
N TYR A 43 3.95 -8.42 -10.36
CA TYR A 43 2.78 -7.76 -10.95
C TYR A 43 3.19 -6.46 -11.65
N ILE A 44 3.96 -5.59 -10.98
CA ILE A 44 4.46 -4.33 -11.52
C ILE A 44 5.30 -4.55 -12.78
N LEU A 45 6.23 -5.52 -12.74
CA LEU A 45 7.07 -5.85 -13.89
C LEU A 45 6.24 -6.27 -15.10
N ARG A 46 5.22 -7.11 -14.89
CA ARG A 46 4.30 -7.50 -15.97
C ARG A 46 3.44 -6.33 -16.45
N LEU A 47 3.05 -5.43 -15.56
CA LEU A 47 2.23 -4.27 -15.90
C LEU A 47 3.04 -3.29 -16.77
N ASN A 48 4.30 -3.05 -16.41
CA ASN A 48 5.26 -2.25 -17.17
C ASN A 48 5.47 -2.83 -18.56
N ALA A 49 5.75 -4.14 -18.64
CA ALA A 49 5.92 -4.82 -19.92
C ALA A 49 4.66 -4.74 -20.80
N LYS A 50 3.46 -4.85 -20.22
CA LYS A 50 2.19 -4.78 -20.95
C LYS A 50 1.85 -3.38 -21.45
N THR A 51 2.22 -2.34 -20.71
CA THR A 51 1.77 -0.96 -20.95
C THR A 51 2.84 -0.06 -21.56
N GLY A 52 4.12 -0.46 -21.50
CA GLY A 52 5.24 0.40 -21.86
C GLY A 52 5.46 1.58 -20.90
N ARG A 53 4.85 1.54 -19.71
CA ARG A 53 4.97 2.57 -18.67
C ARG A 53 5.90 2.10 -17.55
N HIS A 54 6.27 3.02 -16.67
CA HIS A 54 7.15 2.77 -15.54
C HIS A 54 6.39 2.88 -14.21
N TYR A 55 5.71 1.81 -13.85
CA TYR A 55 5.06 1.66 -12.57
C TYR A 55 6.03 1.13 -11.48
N ARG A 56 5.78 1.49 -10.22
CA ARG A 56 6.46 0.99 -8.99
C ARG A 56 5.57 1.09 -7.76
N LEU A 57 5.97 0.51 -6.62
CA LEU A 57 5.33 0.82 -5.34
C LEU A 57 5.67 2.27 -4.93
N PRO A 58 4.79 2.98 -4.21
CA PRO A 58 5.12 4.27 -3.63
C PRO A 58 6.16 4.08 -2.52
N SER A 59 6.96 5.12 -2.27
CA SER A 59 7.65 5.22 -0.99
C SER A 59 6.64 5.49 0.14
N GLU A 60 7.03 5.25 1.38
CA GLU A 60 6.24 5.56 2.57
C GLU A 60 5.92 7.06 2.64
N SER A 61 6.89 7.89 2.27
CA SER A 61 6.74 9.34 2.25
C SER A 61 5.77 9.80 1.14
N GLU A 62 5.83 9.21 -0.05
CA GLU A 62 4.87 9.44 -1.13
C GLU A 62 3.46 9.00 -0.75
N TRP A 63 3.34 7.82 -0.12
CA TRP A 63 2.06 7.33 0.40
C TRP A 63 1.48 8.30 1.42
N GLY A 64 2.31 8.78 2.35
CA GLY A 64 1.91 9.76 3.36
C GLY A 64 1.50 11.11 2.78
N TYR A 65 2.20 11.58 1.74
CA TYR A 65 1.85 12.80 1.02
C TYR A 65 0.50 12.64 0.29
N ALA A 66 0.32 11.51 -0.40
CA ALA A 66 -0.91 11.13 -1.08
C ALA A 66 -2.09 11.02 -0.11
N CYS A 67 -1.92 10.37 1.04
CA CYS A 67 -2.91 10.25 2.10
C CYS A 67 -3.41 11.62 2.58
N ARG A 68 -2.48 12.53 2.90
CA ARG A 68 -2.79 13.88 3.39
C ARG A 68 -3.51 14.72 2.34
N ALA A 69 -3.16 14.59 1.07
CA ALA A 69 -3.76 15.33 -0.04
C ALA A 69 -3.84 16.87 0.21
N GLY A 70 -2.80 17.43 0.83
CA GLY A 70 -2.72 18.84 1.20
C GLY A 70 -3.48 19.24 2.48
N LEU A 71 -4.07 18.29 3.20
CA LEU A 71 -4.82 18.52 4.43
C LEU A 71 -4.11 17.88 5.64
N ALA A 72 -4.17 18.57 6.78
CA ALA A 72 -3.76 18.03 8.07
C ALA A 72 -4.99 17.47 8.79
N ARG A 73 -5.28 16.18 8.57
CA ARG A 73 -6.39 15.46 9.20
C ARG A 73 -5.89 14.21 9.92
N PRO A 74 -6.60 13.71 10.94
CA PRO A 74 -6.26 12.46 11.63
C PRO A 74 -6.23 11.25 10.70
N TYR A 75 -7.13 11.23 9.70
CA TYR A 75 -7.25 10.14 8.72
C TYR A 75 -7.20 10.68 7.29
N CYS A 76 -6.85 9.82 6.35
CA CYS A 76 -6.79 10.19 4.94
C CYS A 76 -8.22 10.45 4.43
N GLY A 77 -8.56 11.72 4.24
CA GLY A 77 -9.87 12.13 3.72
C GLY A 77 -10.91 12.55 4.76
N GLY A 78 -10.65 12.41 6.06
CA GLY A 78 -11.67 12.75 7.07
C GLY A 78 -11.15 12.84 8.51
N ASP A 79 -12.01 13.35 9.38
CA ASP A 79 -11.76 13.44 10.82
C ASP A 79 -12.27 12.20 11.58
N THR A 80 -13.10 11.38 10.93
CA THR A 80 -13.65 10.12 11.45
C THR A 80 -13.55 9.02 10.38
N LEU A 81 -13.48 7.75 10.81
CA LEU A 81 -13.24 6.60 9.92
C LEU A 81 -14.46 6.14 9.12
N ASP A 82 -15.65 6.13 9.75
CA ASP A 82 -16.87 5.58 9.14
C ASP A 82 -17.17 6.03 7.70
N PRO A 83 -17.06 7.33 7.34
CA PRO A 83 -17.35 7.77 5.99
C PRO A 83 -16.25 7.40 4.98
N ILE A 84 -15.01 7.16 5.42
CA ILE A 84 -13.82 7.06 4.56
C ILE A 84 -13.16 5.68 4.54
N ALA A 85 -13.55 4.77 5.44
CA ALA A 85 -12.85 3.52 5.65
C ALA A 85 -13.78 2.34 5.92
N TRP A 86 -13.35 1.18 5.42
CA TRP A 86 -13.72 -0.12 5.95
C TRP A 86 -12.72 -0.51 7.03
N TYR A 87 -13.15 -0.61 8.27
CA TYR A 87 -12.28 -0.86 9.42
C TYR A 87 -12.89 -1.89 10.37
N GLY A 88 -12.22 -2.21 11.47
CA GLY A 88 -12.56 -3.38 12.30
C GLY A 88 -14.03 -3.41 12.76
N GLU A 89 -14.64 -2.26 13.01
CA GLU A 89 -16.02 -2.18 13.49
C GLU A 89 -17.08 -2.32 12.39
N ASN A 90 -16.76 -1.95 11.13
CA ASN A 90 -17.75 -1.88 10.05
C ASN A 90 -17.43 -2.79 8.83
N SER A 91 -16.29 -3.48 8.83
CA SER A 91 -15.84 -4.34 7.72
C SER A 91 -16.33 -5.79 7.81
N ALA A 92 -16.81 -6.22 8.98
CA ALA A 92 -17.10 -7.63 9.26
C ALA A 92 -15.90 -8.58 9.01
N ASN A 93 -14.68 -8.07 9.21
CA ASN A 93 -13.41 -8.81 9.04
C ASN A 93 -13.20 -9.39 7.63
N HIS A 94 -13.64 -8.67 6.60
CA HIS A 94 -13.35 -9.02 5.20
C HIS A 94 -13.16 -7.76 4.35
N PRO A 95 -12.41 -7.83 3.23
CA PRO A 95 -12.27 -6.72 2.30
C PRO A 95 -13.60 -6.40 1.62
N HIS A 96 -13.75 -5.16 1.21
CA HIS A 96 -14.94 -4.65 0.51
C HIS A 96 -14.56 -4.13 -0.88
N PRO A 97 -15.52 -4.04 -1.82
CA PRO A 97 -15.27 -3.44 -3.13
C PRO A 97 -14.63 -2.05 -3.00
N VAL A 98 -13.61 -1.79 -3.80
CA VAL A 98 -12.87 -0.53 -3.77
C VAL A 98 -13.77 0.66 -4.10
N ALA A 99 -13.39 1.85 -3.62
CA ALA A 99 -14.08 3.10 -3.89
C ALA A 99 -15.58 3.12 -3.49
N THR A 100 -15.91 2.43 -2.40
CA THR A 100 -17.27 2.42 -1.81
C THR A 100 -17.41 3.33 -0.59
N LYS A 101 -16.30 3.87 -0.08
CA LYS A 101 -16.23 4.92 0.95
C LYS A 101 -15.77 6.24 0.33
N ALA A 102 -15.85 7.34 1.07
CA ALA A 102 -15.45 8.66 0.56
C ALA A 102 -13.93 8.75 0.31
N PRO A 103 -13.49 9.40 -0.79
CA PRO A 103 -12.08 9.59 -1.08
C PRO A 103 -11.48 10.74 -0.29
N ASN A 104 -10.15 10.88 -0.34
CA ASN A 104 -9.47 12.10 0.10
C ASN A 104 -9.55 13.23 -0.93
N ALA A 105 -8.93 14.38 -0.63
CA ALA A 105 -9.00 15.59 -1.46
C ALA A 105 -8.40 15.45 -2.87
N TRP A 106 -7.63 14.39 -3.14
CA TRP A 106 -7.10 14.07 -4.48
C TRP A 106 -7.87 12.97 -5.19
N GLY A 107 -8.99 12.50 -4.64
CA GLY A 107 -9.78 11.42 -5.23
C GLY A 107 -9.18 10.03 -5.03
N LEU A 108 -8.33 9.85 -4.01
CA LEU A 108 -7.78 8.55 -3.63
C LEU A 108 -8.70 7.89 -2.60
N TYR A 109 -9.08 6.65 -2.87
CA TYR A 109 -9.99 5.86 -2.04
C TYR A 109 -9.24 4.86 -1.17
N ASP A 110 -9.91 4.37 -0.13
CA ASP A 110 -9.44 3.26 0.72
C ASP A 110 -8.11 3.53 1.48
N MET A 111 -7.58 4.76 1.44
CA MET A 111 -6.31 5.16 2.09
C MET A 111 -6.32 5.03 3.63
N SER A 112 -7.46 4.78 4.25
CA SER A 112 -7.62 4.65 5.72
C SER A 112 -8.30 3.36 6.16
N GLY A 113 -8.44 2.38 5.27
CA GLY A 113 -8.99 1.09 5.61
C GLY A 113 -9.01 0.11 4.45
N ASN A 114 -9.92 -0.85 4.50
CA ASN A 114 -9.96 -1.99 3.59
C ASN A 114 -8.73 -2.89 3.83
N LEU A 115 -7.61 -2.69 3.14
CA LEU A 115 -6.42 -3.54 3.24
C LEU A 115 -5.13 -2.75 3.51
N TRP A 116 -4.08 -3.43 3.99
CA TRP A 116 -2.76 -2.82 4.08
C TRP A 116 -2.12 -2.69 2.71
N GLU A 117 -1.42 -1.58 2.50
CA GLU A 117 -0.75 -1.26 1.24
C GLU A 117 0.76 -1.37 1.42
N TRP A 118 1.40 -2.14 0.52
CA TRP A 118 2.85 -2.24 0.43
C TRP A 118 3.48 -0.93 -0.03
N THR A 119 4.55 -0.51 0.64
CA THR A 119 5.46 0.52 0.17
C THR A 119 6.82 -0.08 -0.21
N GLU A 120 7.64 0.67 -0.93
CA GLU A 120 8.98 0.23 -1.34
C GLU A 120 9.96 0.17 -0.14
N ASP A 121 9.73 0.99 0.89
CA ASP A 121 10.66 1.18 2.02
C ASP A 121 10.90 -0.08 2.86
N CYS A 122 12.16 -0.23 3.28
CA CYS A 122 12.55 -1.22 4.27
C CYS A 122 12.03 -0.85 5.67
N TYR A 123 11.48 -1.83 6.38
CA TYR A 123 11.03 -1.65 7.75
C TYR A 123 12.23 -1.54 8.71
N GLN A 124 12.26 -0.48 9.51
CA GLN A 124 13.22 -0.31 10.59
C GLN A 124 12.59 -0.66 11.94
N SER A 125 13.27 -1.49 12.76
CA SER A 125 12.93 -1.62 14.17
C SER A 125 13.51 -0.43 14.96
N THR A 126 12.71 0.25 15.78
CA THR A 126 13.13 1.38 16.65
C THR A 126 14.27 1.06 17.62
N ARG A 127 14.66 -0.22 17.76
CA ARG A 127 15.76 -0.69 18.61
C ARG A 127 17.16 -0.37 18.07
N ARG A 128 17.30 0.09 16.82
CA ARG A 128 18.60 0.37 16.17
C ARG A 128 18.94 1.86 16.03
N ILE A 129 18.08 2.77 16.48
CA ILE A 129 18.46 4.19 16.58
C ILE A 129 19.34 4.33 17.83
N ASN A 130 20.64 4.08 17.68
CA ASN A 130 21.58 4.84 18.49
C ASN A 130 21.35 6.30 18.13
N GLN A 131 21.16 7.14 19.14
CA GLN A 131 20.87 8.58 19.00
C GLN A 131 21.90 9.35 18.16
N ASP A 132 23.02 8.70 17.81
CA ASP A 132 24.16 9.21 17.06
C ASP A 132 24.21 8.78 15.57
N ASP A 133 23.35 7.88 15.09
CA ASP A 133 23.34 7.50 13.65
C ASP A 133 22.51 8.48 12.82
N GLN A 134 23.13 9.61 12.49
CA GLN A 134 22.58 10.69 11.66
C GLN A 134 22.57 10.34 10.15
N ARG A 135 22.31 9.08 9.75
CA ARG A 135 22.06 8.77 8.33
C ARG A 135 20.65 9.19 7.97
N SER A 136 20.57 10.30 7.24
CA SER A 136 19.34 10.99 6.88
C SER A 136 18.37 10.10 6.10
N VAL A 137 17.16 9.92 6.62
CA VAL A 137 15.98 9.57 5.83
C VAL A 137 15.91 10.52 4.61
N PRO A 138 15.75 10.02 3.38
CA PRO A 138 15.66 10.84 2.19
C PRO A 138 14.56 11.89 2.37
N ASP A 139 14.94 13.16 2.38
CA ASP A 139 14.03 14.31 2.47
C ASP A 139 13.40 14.65 1.11
N ASN A 140 13.83 13.95 0.06
CA ASN A 140 13.39 14.12 -1.33
C ASN A 140 12.25 13.17 -1.73
N GLY A 141 11.69 12.40 -0.79
CA GLY A 141 10.59 11.47 -1.05
C GLY A 141 10.99 10.12 -1.65
N ALA A 142 12.29 9.86 -1.84
CA ALA A 142 12.77 8.55 -2.24
C ALA A 142 12.47 7.50 -1.16
N ALA A 143 12.28 6.25 -1.59
CA ALA A 143 12.20 5.12 -0.66
C ALA A 143 13.52 4.99 0.09
N TRP A 144 13.44 4.73 1.39
CA TRP A 144 14.65 4.45 2.16
C TRP A 144 15.04 2.98 2.03
N GLU A 145 16.26 2.76 1.54
CA GLU A 145 16.86 1.44 1.33
C GLU A 145 17.88 1.06 2.40
N GLY A 146 18.12 1.91 3.40
CA GLY A 146 19.29 1.79 4.29
C GLY A 146 19.28 0.58 5.23
N ASP A 147 20.50 0.23 5.67
CA ASP A 147 20.95 -0.97 6.39
C ASP A 147 19.81 -1.93 6.76
N ALA A 148 19.39 -2.69 5.73
CA ALA A 148 18.82 -4.01 5.84
C ALA A 148 19.25 -4.66 7.16
N ALA A 149 18.31 -5.25 7.89
CA ALA A 149 18.64 -6.07 9.04
C ALA A 149 19.60 -7.19 8.59
N GLU A 150 20.90 -6.92 8.67
CA GLU A 150 21.94 -7.75 8.07
C GLU A 150 22.05 -9.07 8.84
N GLN A 151 21.57 -10.15 8.21
CA GLN A 151 22.52 -11.02 7.51
C GLN A 151 22.51 -10.60 6.02
N ASP A 152 23.67 -10.23 5.49
CA ASP A 152 23.98 -10.11 4.04
C ASP A 152 23.34 -8.99 3.19
N GLY A 153 22.80 -7.92 3.80
CA GLY A 153 22.36 -6.72 3.07
C GLY A 153 20.94 -6.81 2.50
N GLU A 154 20.17 -7.83 2.90
CA GLU A 154 18.81 -8.05 2.43
C GLU A 154 17.73 -7.49 3.39
N CYS A 155 16.76 -6.79 2.81
CA CYS A 155 15.65 -6.18 3.53
C CYS A 155 14.68 -7.24 4.08
N LEU A 156 14.78 -7.58 5.37
CA LEU A 156 14.00 -8.66 5.98
C LEU A 156 12.50 -8.36 6.17
N SER A 157 12.11 -7.09 6.17
CA SER A 157 10.72 -6.63 6.34
C SER A 157 10.50 -5.32 5.58
N ARG A 158 9.29 -5.09 5.06
CA ARG A 158 8.90 -3.87 4.32
C ARG A 158 7.81 -3.11 5.07
N VAL A 159 7.76 -1.79 4.89
CA VAL A 159 6.72 -0.94 5.49
C VAL A 159 5.37 -1.18 4.81
N VAL A 160 4.31 -1.14 5.61
CA VAL A 160 2.91 -1.19 5.17
C VAL A 160 2.13 -0.03 5.76
N ARG A 161 1.14 0.49 5.02
CA ARG A 161 0.29 1.61 5.44
C ARG A 161 -1.20 1.35 5.20
N GLY A 162 -2.07 2.18 5.79
CA GLY A 162 -3.50 2.28 5.44
C GLY A 162 -4.47 1.23 6.01
N GLY A 163 -4.02 0.00 6.29
CA GLY A 163 -4.90 -1.14 6.56
C GLY A 163 -5.28 -1.40 8.02
N ILE A 164 -6.12 -2.44 8.20
CA ILE A 164 -6.67 -2.86 9.51
C ILE A 164 -6.48 -4.35 9.84
N ASP A 165 -6.10 -5.21 8.88
CA ASP A 165 -5.90 -6.65 9.13
C ASP A 165 -4.95 -7.28 8.10
N GLY A 166 -4.18 -8.30 8.51
CA GLY A 166 -2.89 -8.82 7.96
C GLY A 166 -2.80 -9.22 6.47
N THR A 167 -3.75 -8.82 5.66
CA THR A 167 -3.81 -8.93 4.21
C THR A 167 -3.27 -7.68 3.52
N MET A 168 -2.37 -7.89 2.55
CA MET A 168 -1.51 -6.85 1.96
C MET A 168 -1.67 -6.80 0.43
N ILE A 169 -1.48 -5.62 -0.16
CA ILE A 169 -1.63 -5.39 -1.59
C ILE A 169 -0.62 -4.38 -2.15
N PRO A 170 -0.33 -4.38 -3.46
CA PRO A 170 0.42 -3.30 -4.09
C PRO A 170 -0.43 -2.04 -4.30
N THR A 171 0.10 -0.91 -3.87
CA THR A 171 -0.31 0.40 -4.40
C THR A 171 0.71 0.80 -5.45
N ILE A 172 0.25 1.30 -6.60
CA ILE A 172 1.13 1.49 -7.75
C ILE A 172 1.16 2.95 -8.16
N SER A 173 2.37 3.50 -8.27
CA SER A 173 2.66 4.81 -8.84
C SER A 173 3.24 4.64 -10.26
N PRO A 174 2.79 5.41 -11.27
CA PRO A 174 3.39 5.54 -12.59
C PRO A 174 4.64 6.43 -12.57
#